data_AF-A0A7V9ZFC8-F1
#
_entry.id   AF-A0A7V9ZFC8-F1
#
_cell.length_a   1.000
_cell.length_b   1.000
_cell.length_c   1.000
_cell.angle_alpha   90.00
_cell.angle_beta   90.00
_cell.angle_gamma   90.00
#
_symmetry.space_group_name_H-M   'P 1'
#
loop_
_entity.id
_entity.type
_entity.pdbx_description
1 polymer ?
#
loop_
_entity_poly.entity_id
_entity_poly.type
_entity_poly.pdbx_seq_one_letter_code
_entity_poly.pdbx_strand_id
1 'polypeptide(L)'
;MSFPLGWILDNASGPIKYRSAGEVARLSDSTMQELEWLPYAFGPALRLALTQNVDGIWNQSMLFVPRQGADFGSVGTIPAARRLLEYGWNRESPPLALARRPLFRLLAEDNDPAYLYELGLKTKDELAARRGRLQLREAAAAALAQAGYESDPRLRGAARRIMERIDTYLSSPLAEKPWKRVGNVHVLAPEVCPPTFHALTMLAHMPIFRNENYTEMERIYAYIAQPHPRQDSIQLVGKKMVEQPHYVLGDRLPHRNAVEADVPFALMWLETMARLGFLRRNENWMKMYERFDDDRDRTGVWHPHKGSSIPATGNPRVWPMFPLEDLSGGVARATGAAWADVTFRIGLIGRLIGREIRII
;
A
#
# COMPACT_ATOMS: atom_id res chain seq x y z
N MET A 1 -5.24 4.05 24.22
CA MET A 1 -6.33 4.11 23.21
C MET A 1 -7.29 2.98 23.49
N SER A 2 -8.60 3.22 23.58
CA SER A 2 -9.61 2.15 23.62
C SER A 2 -9.78 1.54 22.22
N PHE A 3 -10.03 0.24 22.10
CA PHE A 3 -10.27 -0.40 20.81
C PHE A 3 -11.48 -1.34 20.88
N PRO A 4 -12.50 -1.14 20.02
CA PRO A 4 -13.80 -1.82 20.14
C PRO A 4 -13.79 -3.21 19.52
N LEU A 5 -13.01 -4.13 20.10
CA LEU A 5 -12.87 -5.47 19.52
C LEU A 5 -14.20 -6.22 19.53
N GLY A 6 -14.99 -6.09 20.61
CA GLY A 6 -16.30 -6.76 20.69
C GLY A 6 -17.22 -6.34 19.54
N TRP A 7 -17.36 -5.03 19.33
CA TRP A 7 -18.16 -4.48 18.23
C TRP A 7 -17.63 -4.94 16.85
N ILE A 8 -16.31 -4.98 16.64
CA ILE A 8 -15.73 -5.48 15.39
C ILE A 8 -16.07 -6.95 15.16
N LEU A 9 -15.94 -7.79 16.19
CA LEU A 9 -16.24 -9.23 16.12
C LEU A 9 -17.73 -9.52 15.87
N ASP A 10 -18.62 -8.60 16.23
CA ASP A 10 -20.05 -8.72 15.92
C ASP A 10 -20.36 -8.23 14.50
N ASN A 11 -19.77 -7.11 14.06
CA ASN A 11 -20.28 -6.37 12.89
C ASN A 11 -19.45 -6.49 11.61
N ALA A 12 -18.13 -6.69 11.70
CA ALA A 12 -17.22 -6.53 10.55
C ALA A 12 -17.14 -7.76 9.62
N SER A 13 -16.40 -7.63 8.51
CA SER A 13 -16.06 -8.74 7.64
C SER A 13 -15.06 -9.70 8.29
N GLY A 14 -15.04 -10.95 7.83
CA GLY A 14 -14.08 -11.96 8.28
C GLY A 14 -12.62 -11.48 8.31
N PRO A 15 -12.11 -10.84 7.24
CA PRO A 15 -10.79 -10.22 7.22
C PRO A 15 -10.55 -9.20 8.34
N ILE A 16 -11.49 -8.27 8.55
CA ILE A 16 -11.32 -7.22 9.56
C ILE A 16 -11.36 -7.85 10.96
N LYS A 17 -12.26 -8.80 11.22
CA LYS A 17 -12.33 -9.56 12.48
C LYS A 17 -11.00 -10.24 12.79
N TYR A 18 -10.52 -11.05 11.86
CA TYR A 18 -9.28 -11.81 12.00
C TYR A 18 -8.08 -10.88 12.25
N ARG A 19 -7.93 -9.84 11.45
CA ARG A 19 -6.79 -8.90 11.59
C ARG A 19 -6.90 -8.00 12.81
N SER A 20 -8.11 -7.63 13.23
CA SER A 20 -8.30 -6.86 14.47
C SER A 20 -7.93 -7.68 15.69
N ALA A 21 -8.29 -8.96 15.71
CA ALA A 21 -7.89 -9.89 16.77
C ALA A 21 -6.37 -10.11 16.80
N GLY A 22 -5.74 -10.36 15.64
CA GLY A 22 -4.31 -10.69 15.57
C GLY A 22 -3.37 -9.48 15.60
N GLU A 23 -3.61 -8.47 14.76
CA GLU A 23 -2.68 -7.35 14.57
C GLU A 23 -2.90 -6.22 15.58
N VAL A 24 -4.16 -5.97 15.96
CA VAL A 24 -4.50 -4.88 16.89
C VAL A 24 -4.59 -5.40 18.31
N ALA A 25 -5.44 -6.38 18.60
CA ALA A 25 -5.65 -6.89 19.96
C ALA A 25 -4.53 -7.82 20.43
N ARG A 26 -3.92 -8.58 19.51
CA ARG A 26 -2.92 -9.62 19.80
C ARG A 26 -3.45 -10.66 20.77
N LEU A 27 -4.59 -11.25 20.43
CA LEU A 27 -5.15 -12.39 21.17
C LEU A 27 -4.18 -13.59 21.13
N SER A 28 -4.36 -14.56 22.04
CA SER A 28 -3.52 -15.75 22.09
C SER A 28 -3.66 -16.61 20.84
N ASP A 29 -2.61 -17.40 20.55
CA ASP A 29 -2.57 -18.29 19.38
C ASP A 29 -3.77 -19.26 19.33
N SER A 30 -4.21 -19.76 20.49
CA SER A 30 -5.39 -20.63 20.60
C SER A 30 -6.66 -19.95 20.07
N THR A 31 -6.88 -18.68 20.45
CA THR A 31 -8.04 -17.91 19.98
C THR A 31 -7.88 -17.54 18.51
N MET A 32 -6.65 -17.27 18.06
CA MET A 32 -6.41 -16.98 16.65
C MET A 32 -6.69 -18.18 15.74
N GLN A 33 -6.42 -19.41 16.19
CA GLN A 33 -6.77 -20.64 15.47
C GLN A 33 -8.28 -20.78 15.25
N GLU A 34 -9.11 -20.40 16.22
CA GLU A 34 -10.58 -20.41 16.10
C GLU A 34 -11.11 -19.42 15.05
N LEU A 35 -10.32 -18.38 14.74
CA LEU A 35 -10.67 -17.31 13.80
C LEU A 35 -10.01 -17.47 12.42
N GLU A 36 -9.07 -18.42 12.25
CA GLU A 36 -8.25 -18.56 11.04
C GLU A 36 -9.07 -18.83 9.77
N TRP A 37 -10.24 -19.43 9.90
CA TRP A 37 -11.13 -19.72 8.77
C TRP A 37 -11.83 -18.47 8.21
N LEU A 38 -11.93 -17.38 8.98
CA LEU A 38 -12.71 -16.18 8.61
C LEU A 38 -12.25 -15.51 7.31
N PRO A 39 -10.94 -15.26 7.07
CA PRO A 39 -10.44 -14.79 5.78
C PRO A 39 -10.81 -15.67 4.58
N TYR A 40 -10.84 -16.99 4.78
CA TYR A 40 -11.08 -17.96 3.72
C TYR A 40 -12.56 -18.15 3.41
N ALA A 41 -13.45 -17.87 4.36
CA ALA A 41 -14.89 -17.85 4.15
C ALA A 41 -15.42 -16.55 3.52
N PHE A 42 -14.57 -15.53 3.38
CA PHE A 42 -15.01 -14.23 2.87
C PHE A 42 -15.23 -14.24 1.35
N GLY A 43 -16.48 -14.08 0.92
CA GLY A 43 -16.90 -14.18 -0.47
C GLY A 43 -16.07 -13.35 -1.46
N PRO A 44 -15.81 -12.05 -1.21
CA PRO A 44 -14.93 -11.26 -2.07
C PRO A 44 -13.49 -11.79 -2.20
N ALA A 45 -12.91 -12.37 -1.13
CA ALA A 45 -11.59 -12.96 -1.19
C ALA A 45 -11.58 -14.24 -2.06
N LEU A 46 -12.60 -15.09 -1.88
CA LEU A 46 -12.79 -16.29 -2.71
C LEU A 46 -12.98 -15.94 -4.19
N ARG A 47 -13.84 -14.95 -4.50
CA ARG A 47 -14.04 -14.48 -5.89
C ARG A 47 -12.73 -13.98 -6.50
N LEU A 48 -11.93 -13.20 -5.77
CA LEU A 48 -10.62 -12.76 -6.24
C LEU A 48 -9.70 -13.96 -6.51
N ALA A 49 -9.61 -14.92 -5.57
CA ALA A 49 -8.78 -16.10 -5.72
C ALA A 49 -9.17 -16.94 -6.96
N LEU A 50 -10.47 -17.10 -7.21
CA LEU A 50 -11.00 -17.87 -8.36
C LEU A 50 -10.74 -17.22 -9.72
N THR A 51 -10.41 -15.93 -9.79
CA THR A 51 -10.04 -15.26 -11.05
C THR A 51 -8.56 -15.46 -11.45
N GLN A 52 -7.78 -16.15 -10.61
CA GLN A 52 -6.37 -16.44 -10.92
C GLN A 52 -6.26 -17.50 -12.02
N ASN A 53 -5.37 -17.29 -12.97
CA ASN A 53 -5.02 -18.32 -13.93
C ASN A 53 -4.14 -19.41 -13.30
N VAL A 54 -4.06 -20.57 -13.96
CA VAL A 54 -3.27 -21.73 -13.51
C VAL A 54 -1.77 -21.47 -13.40
N ASP A 55 -1.25 -20.43 -14.06
CA ASP A 55 0.15 -19.99 -14.00
C ASP A 55 0.44 -19.08 -12.79
N GLY A 56 -0.57 -18.80 -11.96
CA GLY A 56 -0.46 -17.94 -10.79
C GLY A 56 -0.63 -16.45 -11.09
N ILE A 57 -0.97 -16.07 -12.33
CA ILE A 57 -1.09 -14.68 -12.79
C ILE A 57 -2.56 -14.28 -12.92
N TRP A 58 -2.93 -13.09 -12.43
CA TRP A 58 -4.26 -12.52 -12.66
C TRP A 58 -4.27 -11.66 -13.93
N ASN A 59 -5.32 -11.84 -14.73
CA ASN A 59 -5.61 -11.06 -15.94
C ASN A 59 -4.40 -10.86 -16.89
N GLN A 60 -3.45 -11.81 -16.89
CA GLN A 60 -2.20 -11.71 -17.67
C GLN A 60 -1.49 -10.34 -17.52
N SER A 61 -1.62 -9.71 -16.35
CA SER A 61 -1.11 -8.37 -16.07
C SER A 61 -0.57 -8.28 -14.65
N MET A 62 0.24 -7.25 -14.39
CA MET A 62 0.92 -7.08 -13.11
C MET A 62 0.37 -5.94 -12.28
N LEU A 63 0.17 -4.75 -12.86
CA LEU A 63 -0.13 -3.50 -12.16
C LEU A 63 -1.55 -3.00 -12.37
N PHE A 64 -2.36 -3.65 -13.23
CA PHE A 64 -3.70 -3.15 -13.51
C PHE A 64 -4.56 -3.14 -12.24
N VAL A 65 -5.20 -2.00 -11.95
CA VAL A 65 -6.10 -1.84 -10.81
C VAL A 65 -7.50 -1.53 -11.36
N PRO A 66 -8.51 -2.37 -11.06
CA PRO A 66 -9.88 -2.08 -11.45
C PRO A 66 -10.42 -0.88 -10.67
N ARG A 67 -11.47 -0.25 -11.20
CA ARG A 67 -12.19 0.78 -10.44
C ARG A 67 -12.76 0.17 -9.15
N GLN A 68 -12.84 0.97 -8.10
CA GLN A 68 -13.45 0.55 -6.84
C GLN A 68 -14.90 0.08 -7.09
N GLY A 69 -15.27 -1.05 -6.48
CA GLY A 69 -16.58 -1.68 -6.66
C GLY A 69 -16.79 -2.40 -8.00
N ALA A 70 -15.83 -2.37 -8.93
CA ALA A 70 -15.87 -3.21 -10.12
C ALA A 70 -15.49 -4.67 -9.80
N ASP A 71 -15.83 -5.57 -10.72
CA ASP A 71 -15.46 -6.99 -10.61
C ASP A 71 -13.93 -7.19 -10.65
N PHE A 72 -13.47 -8.30 -10.06
CA PHE A 72 -12.07 -8.66 -9.96
C PHE A 72 -11.47 -9.14 -11.28
N GLY A 73 -12.27 -9.49 -12.29
CA GLY A 73 -11.76 -10.14 -13.52
C GLY A 73 -10.67 -9.37 -14.27
N SER A 74 -10.52 -8.06 -14.07
CA SER A 74 -9.47 -7.25 -14.71
C SER A 74 -8.24 -6.96 -13.85
N VAL A 75 -8.22 -7.37 -12.58
CA VAL A 75 -7.13 -7.05 -11.65
C VAL A 75 -5.79 -7.65 -12.09
N GLY A 76 -4.70 -6.91 -11.89
CA GLY A 76 -3.35 -7.41 -12.07
C GLY A 76 -2.85 -8.23 -10.88
N THR A 77 -1.81 -9.01 -11.11
CA THR A 77 -1.25 -9.97 -10.14
C THR A 77 -0.76 -9.31 -8.85
N ILE A 78 -0.08 -8.15 -8.93
CA ILE A 78 0.46 -7.47 -7.74
C ILE A 78 -0.64 -6.90 -6.85
N PRO A 79 -1.62 -6.10 -7.34
CA PRO A 79 -2.72 -5.64 -6.50
C PRO A 79 -3.59 -6.80 -5.99
N ALA A 80 -3.80 -7.87 -6.78
CA ALA A 80 -4.54 -9.06 -6.34
C ALA A 80 -3.85 -9.77 -5.17
N ALA A 81 -2.55 -10.07 -5.29
CA ALA A 81 -1.78 -10.70 -4.23
C ALA A 81 -1.79 -9.85 -2.95
N ARG A 82 -1.57 -8.53 -3.08
CA ARG A 82 -1.65 -7.60 -1.95
C ARG A 82 -3.03 -7.56 -1.31
N ARG A 83 -4.11 -7.59 -2.11
CA ARG A 83 -5.49 -7.62 -1.59
C ARG A 83 -5.78 -8.90 -0.82
N LEU A 84 -5.34 -10.06 -1.30
CA LEU A 84 -5.48 -11.33 -0.56
C LEU A 84 -4.73 -11.28 0.79
N LEU A 85 -3.52 -10.70 0.82
CA LEU A 85 -2.77 -10.48 2.06
C LEU A 85 -3.54 -9.55 3.02
N GLU A 86 -4.11 -8.46 2.50
CA GLU A 86 -4.94 -7.54 3.30
C GLU A 86 -6.25 -8.20 3.78
N TYR A 87 -6.77 -9.18 3.04
CA TYR A 87 -7.87 -10.02 3.50
C TYR A 87 -7.47 -11.02 4.61
N GLY A 88 -6.18 -11.16 4.90
CA GLY A 88 -5.66 -12.08 5.93
C GLY A 88 -5.27 -13.46 5.41
N TRP A 89 -5.17 -13.65 4.08
CA TRP A 89 -4.71 -14.93 3.53
C TRP A 89 -3.21 -15.11 3.79
N ASN A 90 -2.82 -16.33 4.13
CA ASN A 90 -1.42 -16.69 4.35
C ASN A 90 -0.68 -16.77 3.00
N ARG A 91 0.61 -16.40 2.98
CA ARG A 91 1.47 -16.56 1.79
C ARG A 91 1.54 -17.99 1.25
N GLU A 92 1.33 -19.00 2.11
CA GLU A 92 1.30 -20.41 1.70
C GLU A 92 -0.09 -20.86 1.22
N SER A 93 -1.11 -20.02 1.30
CA SER A 93 -2.42 -20.30 0.69
C SER A 93 -2.27 -20.46 -0.83
N PRO A 94 -3.02 -21.39 -1.47
CA PRO A 94 -2.80 -21.76 -2.86
C PRO A 94 -2.61 -20.59 -3.86
N PRO A 95 -3.47 -19.56 -3.87
CA PRO A 95 -3.30 -18.48 -4.85
C PRO A 95 -2.03 -17.65 -4.64
N LEU A 96 -1.63 -17.42 -3.38
CA LEU A 96 -0.41 -16.68 -3.06
C LEU A 96 0.85 -17.53 -3.30
N ALA A 97 0.78 -18.83 -3.01
CA ALA A 97 1.85 -19.78 -3.30
C ALA A 97 2.12 -19.89 -4.82
N LEU A 98 1.08 -19.89 -5.65
CA LEU A 98 1.20 -19.88 -7.12
C LEU A 98 1.78 -18.55 -7.64
N ALA A 99 1.31 -17.42 -7.11
CA ALA A 99 1.79 -16.09 -7.50
C ALA A 99 3.25 -15.82 -7.12
N ARG A 100 3.80 -16.57 -6.16
CA ARG A 100 5.17 -16.43 -5.66
C ARG A 100 6.22 -16.50 -6.78
N ARG A 101 6.10 -17.49 -7.68
CA ARG A 101 7.08 -17.70 -8.75
C ARG A 101 7.13 -16.51 -9.73
N PRO A 102 6.02 -16.05 -10.34
CA PRO A 102 6.07 -14.90 -11.23
C PRO A 102 6.55 -13.61 -10.52
N LEU A 103 6.17 -13.40 -9.24
CA LEU A 103 6.65 -12.23 -8.48
C LEU A 103 8.16 -12.25 -8.25
N PHE A 104 8.74 -13.39 -7.84
CA PHE A 104 10.20 -13.50 -7.71
C PHE A 104 10.92 -13.41 -9.06
N ARG A 105 10.27 -13.87 -10.14
CA ARG A 105 10.83 -13.73 -11.49
C ARG A 105 10.97 -12.27 -11.90
N LEU A 106 10.03 -11.40 -11.53
CA LEU A 106 10.15 -9.97 -11.77
C LEU A 106 11.37 -9.36 -11.07
N LEU A 107 11.75 -9.86 -9.88
CA LEU A 107 12.94 -9.39 -9.17
C LEU A 107 14.25 -9.79 -9.85
N ALA A 108 14.23 -10.83 -10.69
CA ALA A 108 15.36 -11.16 -11.53
C ALA A 108 15.59 -10.01 -12.53
N GLU A 109 16.85 -9.68 -12.79
CA GLU A 109 17.20 -8.69 -13.82
C GLU A 109 17.07 -9.26 -15.24
N ASP A 110 16.07 -10.13 -15.44
CA ASP A 110 15.69 -10.74 -16.71
C ASP A 110 15.14 -9.66 -17.64
N ASN A 111 15.74 -9.58 -18.83
CA ASN A 111 15.43 -8.61 -19.86
C ASN A 111 14.55 -9.18 -20.99
N ASP A 112 13.97 -10.37 -20.80
CA ASP A 112 12.95 -10.91 -21.72
C ASP A 112 11.77 -9.92 -21.86
N PRO A 113 11.42 -9.46 -23.07
CA PRO A 113 10.28 -8.58 -23.32
C PRO A 113 8.94 -9.12 -22.79
N ALA A 114 8.76 -10.44 -22.68
CA ALA A 114 7.55 -11.05 -22.16
C ALA A 114 7.25 -10.63 -20.70
N TYR A 115 8.28 -10.31 -19.92
CA TYR A 115 8.12 -9.88 -18.52
C TYR A 115 7.82 -8.38 -18.34
N LEU A 116 7.56 -7.66 -19.43
CA LEU A 116 7.01 -6.30 -19.35
C LEU A 116 5.48 -6.27 -19.28
N TYR A 117 4.80 -7.38 -19.55
CA TYR A 117 3.34 -7.50 -19.47
C TYR A 117 2.61 -6.32 -20.14
N GLU A 118 1.69 -5.66 -19.44
CA GLU A 118 0.93 -4.53 -19.96
C GLU A 118 1.79 -3.31 -20.32
N LEU A 119 3.01 -3.21 -19.79
CA LEU A 119 3.96 -2.14 -20.12
C LEU A 119 4.72 -2.44 -21.43
N GLY A 120 4.77 -3.71 -21.85
CA GLY A 120 5.43 -4.12 -23.10
C GLY A 120 4.66 -3.67 -24.34
N LEU A 121 3.33 -3.77 -24.31
CA LEU A 121 2.44 -3.40 -25.42
C LEU A 121 2.59 -1.93 -25.85
N LYS A 122 2.99 -1.06 -24.92
CA LYS A 122 3.11 0.40 -25.14
C LYS A 122 4.53 0.85 -25.49
N THR A 123 5.50 -0.06 -25.47
CA THR A 123 6.91 0.29 -25.43
C THR A 123 7.64 -0.16 -26.69
N LYS A 124 8.12 0.81 -27.47
CA LYS A 124 9.06 0.62 -28.59
C LYS A 124 10.46 1.20 -28.30
N ASP A 125 10.63 1.78 -27.12
CA ASP A 125 11.80 2.54 -26.70
C ASP A 125 12.48 1.82 -25.54
N GLU A 126 13.80 1.64 -25.60
CA GLU A 126 14.56 0.86 -24.62
C GLU A 126 14.56 1.52 -23.24
N LEU A 127 14.56 2.85 -23.17
CA LEU A 127 14.49 3.58 -21.90
C LEU A 127 13.14 3.38 -21.21
N ALA A 128 12.04 3.45 -21.97
CA ALA A 128 10.71 3.12 -21.47
C ALA A 128 10.62 1.65 -21.01
N ALA A 129 11.26 0.72 -21.72
CA ALA A 129 11.29 -0.70 -21.33
C ALA A 129 12.04 -0.90 -20.01
N ARG A 130 13.26 -0.35 -19.90
CA ARG A 130 14.07 -0.43 -18.68
C ARG A 130 13.31 0.09 -17.47
N ARG A 131 12.61 1.21 -17.63
CA ARG A 131 11.81 1.82 -16.58
C ARG A 131 10.58 1.00 -16.20
N GLY A 132 9.88 0.45 -17.18
CA GLY A 132 8.75 -0.45 -16.92
C GLY A 132 9.19 -1.65 -16.06
N ARG A 133 10.37 -2.22 -16.34
CA ARG A 133 10.96 -3.29 -15.50
C ARG A 133 11.25 -2.82 -14.08
N LEU A 134 11.78 -1.60 -13.90
CA LEU A 134 12.04 -1.06 -12.57
C LEU A 134 10.74 -0.88 -11.77
N GLN A 135 9.69 -0.37 -12.41
CA GLN A 135 8.38 -0.23 -11.76
C GLN A 135 7.80 -1.59 -11.36
N LEU A 136 7.86 -2.59 -12.24
CA LEU A 136 7.41 -3.96 -11.95
C LEU A 136 8.21 -4.61 -10.82
N ARG A 137 9.53 -4.40 -10.80
CA ARG A 137 10.43 -4.88 -9.74
C ARG A 137 10.08 -4.30 -8.39
N GLU A 138 9.92 -3.00 -8.30
CA GLU A 138 9.55 -2.33 -7.05
C GLU A 138 8.18 -2.79 -6.56
N ALA A 139 7.20 -2.89 -7.47
CA ALA A 139 5.86 -3.32 -7.13
C ALA A 139 5.80 -4.80 -6.69
N ALA A 140 6.55 -5.69 -7.34
CA ALA A 140 6.68 -7.09 -6.93
C ALA A 140 7.42 -7.22 -5.59
N ALA A 141 8.48 -6.43 -5.38
CA ALA A 141 9.20 -6.40 -4.11
C ALA A 141 8.29 -5.95 -2.96
N ALA A 142 7.42 -4.96 -3.19
CA ALA A 142 6.41 -4.55 -2.22
C ALA A 142 5.44 -5.67 -1.84
N ALA A 143 4.93 -6.43 -2.81
CA ALA A 143 4.02 -7.55 -2.55
C ALA A 143 4.73 -8.70 -1.80
N LEU A 144 5.96 -9.03 -2.18
CA LEU A 144 6.75 -10.08 -1.52
C LEU A 144 7.17 -9.67 -0.09
N ALA A 145 7.53 -8.40 0.12
CA ALA A 145 7.79 -7.87 1.45
C ALA A 145 6.55 -7.96 2.33
N GLN A 146 5.38 -7.54 1.82
CA GLN A 146 4.10 -7.64 2.53
C GLN A 146 3.75 -9.10 2.87
N ALA A 147 4.10 -10.06 2.01
CA ALA A 147 3.93 -11.50 2.26
C ALA A 147 4.97 -12.09 3.25
N GLY A 148 5.89 -11.28 3.79
CA GLY A 148 6.85 -11.72 4.81
C GLY A 148 8.09 -12.43 4.23
N TYR A 149 8.48 -12.15 2.98
CA TYR A 149 9.70 -12.70 2.36
C TYR A 149 10.97 -11.88 2.64
N GLU A 150 10.99 -11.04 3.69
CA GLU A 150 12.13 -10.17 4.02
C GLU A 150 13.47 -10.91 4.14
N SER A 151 13.46 -12.15 4.64
CA SER A 151 14.66 -12.98 4.77
C SER A 151 15.13 -13.63 3.48
N ASP A 152 14.33 -13.58 2.39
CA ASP A 152 14.71 -14.17 1.11
C ASP A 152 15.82 -13.34 0.43
N PRO A 153 16.98 -13.94 0.11
CA PRO A 153 18.10 -13.21 -0.49
C PRO A 153 17.76 -12.48 -1.80
N ARG A 154 16.80 -13.00 -2.58
CA ARG A 154 16.39 -12.37 -3.85
C ARG A 154 15.65 -11.07 -3.59
N LEU A 155 14.74 -11.06 -2.60
CA LEU A 155 14.07 -9.84 -2.17
C LEU A 155 15.05 -8.85 -1.56
N ARG A 156 15.94 -9.29 -0.66
CA ARG A 156 16.96 -8.41 -0.06
C ARG A 156 17.89 -7.79 -1.11
N GLY A 157 18.31 -8.58 -2.11
CA GLY A 157 19.11 -8.08 -3.22
C GLY A 157 18.38 -7.02 -4.04
N ALA A 158 17.10 -7.26 -4.36
CA ALA A 158 16.27 -6.27 -5.04
C ALA A 158 16.06 -4.99 -4.21
N ALA A 159 15.76 -5.15 -2.91
CA ALA A 159 15.57 -4.03 -1.98
C ALA A 159 16.82 -3.16 -1.86
N ARG A 160 18.02 -3.77 -1.78
CA ARG A 160 19.30 -3.04 -1.79
C ARG A 160 19.46 -2.20 -3.05
N ARG A 161 19.26 -2.79 -4.23
CA ARG A 161 19.36 -2.06 -5.51
C ARG A 161 18.31 -0.93 -5.64
N ILE A 162 17.10 -1.14 -5.11
CA ILE A 162 16.05 -0.10 -5.07
C ILE A 162 16.50 1.04 -4.15
N MET A 163 16.97 0.72 -2.94
CA MET A 163 17.46 1.70 -1.96
C MET A 163 18.64 2.50 -2.50
N GLU A 164 19.65 1.83 -3.07
CA GLU A 164 20.84 2.49 -3.63
C GLU A 164 20.49 3.51 -4.72
N ARG A 165 19.50 3.21 -5.59
CA ARG A 165 19.05 4.16 -6.62
C ARG A 165 18.37 5.38 -6.01
N ILE A 166 17.50 5.16 -5.01
CA ILE A 166 16.82 6.24 -4.29
C ILE A 166 17.88 7.09 -3.58
N ASP A 167 18.79 6.47 -2.84
CA ASP A 167 19.82 7.17 -2.07
C ASP A 167 20.78 7.96 -2.96
N THR A 168 21.18 7.40 -4.11
CA THR A 168 21.97 8.10 -5.13
C THR A 168 21.25 9.36 -5.63
N TYR A 169 19.95 9.25 -5.91
CA TYR A 169 19.15 10.42 -6.31
C TYR A 169 19.03 11.44 -5.18
N LEU A 170 18.69 11.00 -3.95
CA LEU A 170 18.51 11.87 -2.79
C LEU A 170 19.80 12.59 -2.38
N SER A 171 20.96 12.00 -2.66
CA SER A 171 22.28 12.61 -2.44
C SER A 171 22.74 13.51 -3.58
N SER A 172 21.97 13.61 -4.67
CA SER A 172 22.32 14.42 -5.85
C SER A 172 21.67 15.81 -5.82
N PRO A 173 22.21 16.79 -6.56
CA PRO A 173 21.56 18.10 -6.74
C PRO A 173 20.14 18.02 -7.36
N LEU A 174 19.81 16.90 -8.02
CA LEU A 174 18.47 16.69 -8.58
C LEU A 174 17.39 16.45 -7.52
N ALA A 175 17.78 16.12 -6.28
CA ALA A 175 16.82 16.03 -5.18
C ALA A 175 16.21 17.40 -4.84
N GLU A 176 17.02 18.46 -4.87
CA GLU A 176 16.59 19.83 -4.61
C GLU A 176 15.90 20.47 -5.83
N LYS A 177 16.42 20.19 -7.03
CA LYS A 177 15.92 20.75 -8.30
C LYS A 177 15.64 19.64 -9.32
N PRO A 178 14.58 18.85 -9.14
CA PRO A 178 14.28 17.72 -10.03
C PRO A 178 13.72 18.12 -11.39
N TRP A 179 13.31 19.39 -11.54
CA TRP A 179 12.55 19.86 -12.70
C TRP A 179 13.44 20.48 -13.78
N LYS A 180 13.17 20.14 -15.03
CA LYS A 180 13.71 20.76 -16.23
C LYS A 180 12.58 21.34 -17.07
N ARG A 181 12.81 22.50 -17.68
CA ARG A 181 11.86 23.10 -18.61
C ARG A 181 12.00 22.45 -20.00
N VAL A 182 10.88 21.97 -20.55
CA VAL A 182 10.78 21.43 -21.92
C VAL A 182 9.60 22.11 -22.61
N GLY A 183 9.90 23.04 -23.52
CA GLY A 183 8.90 23.94 -24.08
C GLY A 183 8.25 24.79 -22.97
N ASN A 184 6.93 24.66 -22.82
CA ASN A 184 6.14 25.40 -21.83
C ASN A 184 5.83 24.61 -20.56
N VAL A 185 6.36 23.39 -20.41
CA VAL A 185 6.06 22.51 -19.27
C VAL A 185 7.34 22.23 -18.47
N HIS A 186 7.20 22.13 -17.15
CA HIS A 186 8.25 21.62 -16.27
C HIS A 186 8.06 20.12 -16.10
N VAL A 187 9.10 19.34 -16.39
CA VAL A 187 9.09 17.88 -16.30
C VAL A 187 10.27 17.43 -15.44
N LEU A 188 10.13 16.30 -14.78
CA LEU A 188 11.21 15.65 -14.06
C LEU A 188 12.32 15.25 -15.04
N ALA A 189 13.56 15.49 -14.64
CA ALA A 189 14.72 15.03 -15.41
C ALA A 189 14.71 13.49 -15.54
N PRO A 190 15.23 12.92 -16.64
CA PRO A 190 15.23 11.47 -16.86
C PRO A 190 15.91 10.66 -15.74
N GLU A 191 16.87 11.26 -15.05
CA GLU A 191 17.67 10.64 -13.99
C GLU A 191 16.98 10.68 -12.61
N VAL A 192 15.83 11.37 -12.50
CA VAL A 192 15.07 11.47 -11.25
C VAL A 192 14.56 10.09 -10.82
N CYS A 193 14.96 9.66 -9.63
CA CYS A 193 14.58 8.38 -9.02
C CYS A 193 14.17 8.57 -7.55
N PRO A 194 13.06 9.29 -7.28
CA PRO A 194 12.60 9.56 -5.93
C PRO A 194 12.02 8.28 -5.31
N PRO A 195 11.77 8.27 -4.00
CA PRO A 195 10.96 7.22 -3.40
C PRO A 195 9.63 7.03 -4.14
N THR A 196 9.22 5.78 -4.29
CA THR A 196 7.93 5.42 -4.89
C THR A 196 7.01 4.82 -3.83
N PHE A 197 5.70 4.84 -4.06
CA PHE A 197 4.77 4.16 -3.15
C PHE A 197 5.09 2.66 -2.99
N HIS A 198 5.59 2.02 -4.05
CA HIS A 198 6.02 0.63 -4.00
C HIS A 198 7.27 0.45 -3.13
N ALA A 199 8.29 1.29 -3.32
CA ALA A 199 9.49 1.26 -2.49
C ALA A 199 9.17 1.53 -1.00
N LEU A 200 8.32 2.52 -0.71
CA LEU A 200 7.90 2.80 0.66
C LEU A 200 7.09 1.64 1.27
N THR A 201 6.21 1.00 0.50
CA THR A 201 5.48 -0.20 0.95
C THR A 201 6.43 -1.35 1.22
N MET A 202 7.40 -1.61 0.32
CA MET A 202 8.42 -2.64 0.52
C MET A 202 9.17 -2.40 1.84
N LEU A 203 9.67 -1.19 2.06
CA LEU A 203 10.41 -0.85 3.28
C LEU A 203 9.54 -0.91 4.53
N ALA A 204 8.28 -0.51 4.46
CA ALA A 204 7.32 -0.61 5.56
C ALA A 204 7.15 -2.05 6.05
N HIS A 205 7.29 -3.04 5.17
CA HIS A 205 7.20 -4.46 5.49
C HIS A 205 8.56 -5.17 5.62
N MET A 206 9.67 -4.42 5.66
CA MET A 206 11.01 -4.96 5.88
C MET A 206 11.73 -4.26 7.07
N PRO A 207 11.26 -4.47 8.31
CA PRO A 207 11.83 -3.81 9.49
C PRO A 207 13.31 -4.12 9.76
N ILE A 208 13.76 -5.35 9.53
CA ILE A 208 15.16 -5.75 9.75
C ILE A 208 16.05 -5.02 8.73
N PHE A 209 15.65 -5.02 7.46
CA PHE A 209 16.35 -4.32 6.40
C PHE A 209 16.44 -2.81 6.68
N ARG A 210 15.37 -2.18 7.16
CA ARG A 210 15.41 -0.75 7.54
C ARG A 210 16.40 -0.48 8.66
N ASN A 211 16.47 -1.34 9.68
CA ASN A 211 17.42 -1.18 10.78
C ASN A 211 18.88 -1.26 10.30
N GLU A 212 19.17 -2.08 9.28
CA GLU A 212 20.49 -2.18 8.66
C GLU A 212 20.85 -0.98 7.78
N ASN A 213 19.86 -0.21 7.28
CA ASN A 213 20.05 0.89 6.32
C ASN A 213 19.52 2.22 6.91
N TYR A 214 19.86 2.50 8.17
CA TYR A 214 19.31 3.64 8.91
C TYR A 214 19.59 4.99 8.23
N THR A 215 20.81 5.20 7.73
CA THR A 215 21.22 6.47 7.10
C THR A 215 20.38 6.80 5.87
N GLU A 216 20.12 5.80 5.04
CA GLU A 216 19.28 5.91 3.84
C GLU A 216 17.82 6.17 4.24
N MET A 217 17.34 5.50 5.30
CA MET A 217 16.00 5.76 5.85
C MET A 217 15.84 7.20 6.35
N GLU A 218 16.86 7.78 6.99
CA GLU A 218 16.84 9.19 7.42
C GLU A 218 16.75 10.16 6.24
N ARG A 219 17.48 9.90 5.14
CA ARG A 219 17.38 10.72 3.92
C ARG A 219 16.01 10.59 3.26
N ILE A 220 15.45 9.38 3.21
CA ILE A 220 14.08 9.18 2.72
C ILE A 220 13.10 9.98 3.56
N TYR A 221 13.19 9.91 4.90
CA TYR A 221 12.33 10.67 5.80
C TYR A 221 12.39 12.17 5.51
N ALA A 222 13.59 12.74 5.48
CA ALA A 222 13.80 14.16 5.21
C ALA A 222 13.17 14.59 3.88
N TYR A 223 13.33 13.77 2.84
CA TYR A 223 12.78 14.06 1.52
C TYR A 223 11.25 13.96 1.46
N ILE A 224 10.63 12.94 2.06
CA ILE A 224 9.17 12.76 1.95
C ILE A 224 8.39 13.61 2.97
N ALA A 225 9.05 14.16 3.99
CA ALA A 225 8.45 15.09 4.94
C ALA A 225 8.39 16.54 4.41
N GLN A 226 9.13 16.86 3.35
CA GLN A 226 9.08 18.18 2.74
C GLN A 226 7.75 18.45 2.04
N PRO A 227 7.33 19.70 1.83
CA PRO A 227 6.10 20.01 1.11
C PRO A 227 6.06 19.38 -0.29
N HIS A 228 4.94 18.75 -0.65
CA HIS A 228 4.78 18.20 -1.99
C HIS A 228 4.76 19.32 -3.05
N PRO A 229 5.51 19.18 -4.16
CA PRO A 229 5.47 20.14 -5.26
C PRO A 229 4.07 20.29 -5.86
N ARG A 230 3.77 21.47 -6.41
CA ARG A 230 2.50 21.72 -7.13
C ARG A 230 2.49 21.16 -8.55
N GLN A 231 3.68 20.93 -9.11
CA GLN A 231 3.85 20.42 -10.46
C GLN A 231 3.48 18.93 -10.52
N ASP A 232 2.80 18.54 -11.59
CA ASP A 232 2.50 17.14 -11.85
C ASP A 232 3.78 16.34 -12.05
N SER A 233 3.80 15.14 -11.49
CA SER A 233 4.90 14.20 -11.64
C SER A 233 4.93 13.64 -13.06
N ILE A 234 5.50 14.40 -14.00
CA ILE A 234 5.64 14.04 -15.40
C ILE A 234 7.13 13.98 -15.69
N GLN A 235 7.61 12.85 -16.20
CA GLN A 235 9.03 12.67 -16.53
C GLN A 235 9.20 12.54 -18.03
N LEU A 236 10.29 13.11 -18.55
CA LEU A 236 10.69 12.95 -19.94
C LEU A 236 11.37 11.59 -20.13
N VAL A 237 10.80 10.75 -20.99
CA VAL A 237 11.37 9.45 -21.40
C VAL A 237 11.65 9.51 -22.89
N GLY A 238 12.94 9.62 -23.24
CA GLY A 238 13.35 9.94 -24.61
C GLY A 238 12.75 11.27 -25.06
N LYS A 239 11.80 11.22 -26.00
CA LYS A 239 11.05 12.41 -26.49
C LYS A 239 9.63 12.52 -25.96
N LYS A 240 9.18 11.57 -25.13
CA LYS A 240 7.79 11.49 -24.66
C LYS A 240 7.67 11.95 -23.22
N MET A 241 6.66 12.75 -22.93
CA MET A 241 6.26 13.10 -21.57
C MET A 241 5.38 11.98 -21.02
N VAL A 242 5.75 11.40 -19.87
CA VAL A 242 5.06 10.27 -19.27
C VAL A 242 4.73 10.58 -17.82
N GLU A 243 3.47 10.41 -17.41
CA GLU A 243 3.02 10.59 -16.03
C GLU A 243 3.58 9.53 -15.08
N GLN A 244 4.10 9.98 -13.94
CA GLN A 244 4.69 9.19 -12.85
C GLN A 244 3.89 9.34 -11.56
N PRO A 245 2.62 8.90 -11.55
CA PRO A 245 1.78 9.06 -10.36
C PRO A 245 2.31 8.24 -9.16
N HIS A 246 3.22 7.29 -9.39
CA HIS A 246 3.80 6.43 -8.36
C HIS A 246 4.99 7.06 -7.62
N TYR A 247 5.54 8.16 -8.13
CA TYR A 247 6.60 8.91 -7.44
C TYR A 247 6.05 9.69 -6.26
N VAL A 248 6.83 9.71 -5.19
CA VAL A 248 6.57 10.47 -3.97
C VAL A 248 7.61 11.57 -3.90
N LEU A 249 7.20 12.80 -4.19
CA LEU A 249 8.08 13.98 -4.26
C LEU A 249 8.05 14.84 -2.97
N GLY A 250 7.38 14.36 -1.93
CA GLY A 250 7.12 15.11 -0.69
C GLY A 250 5.84 14.65 0.00
N ASP A 251 5.40 15.40 1.01
CA ASP A 251 4.31 15.05 1.91
C ASP A 251 2.97 14.97 1.20
N ARG A 252 2.40 13.76 1.17
CA ARG A 252 1.11 13.48 0.53
C ARG A 252 -0.09 13.82 1.40
N LEU A 253 0.11 14.23 2.64
CA LEU A 253 -0.94 14.58 3.59
C LEU A 253 -0.62 15.90 4.34
N PRO A 254 -0.45 17.02 3.62
CA PRO A 254 0.11 18.24 4.20
C PRO A 254 -0.86 19.00 5.13
N HIS A 255 -2.17 18.82 4.99
CA HIS A 255 -3.16 19.57 5.76
C HIS A 255 -4.46 18.79 5.95
N ARG A 256 -5.29 19.24 6.90
CA ARG A 256 -6.62 18.67 7.23
C ARG A 256 -7.47 18.36 6.00
N ASN A 257 -7.60 19.28 5.06
CA ASN A 257 -8.48 19.08 3.90
C ASN A 257 -8.05 17.91 3.01
N ALA A 258 -6.76 17.53 3.04
CA ALA A 258 -6.27 16.37 2.30
C ALA A 258 -6.69 15.05 2.98
N VAL A 259 -6.80 15.06 4.31
CA VAL A 259 -7.34 13.93 5.10
C VAL A 259 -8.81 13.71 4.78
N GLU A 260 -9.61 14.78 4.83
CA GLU A 260 -11.06 14.72 4.62
C GLU A 260 -11.45 14.41 3.17
N ALA A 261 -10.62 14.82 2.19
CA ALA A 261 -10.88 14.57 0.77
C ALA A 261 -10.78 13.10 0.37
N ASP A 262 -9.92 12.31 1.02
CA ASP A 262 -9.71 10.89 0.73
C ASP A 262 -9.25 10.16 1.99
N VAL A 263 -10.21 9.84 2.87
CA VAL A 263 -9.96 9.12 4.13
C VAL A 263 -9.20 7.80 3.92
N PRO A 264 -9.58 6.93 2.96
CA PRO A 264 -8.83 5.70 2.71
C PRO A 264 -7.36 5.95 2.34
N PHE A 265 -7.08 6.95 1.47
CA PHE A 265 -5.70 7.30 1.14
C PHE A 265 -4.93 7.87 2.33
N ALA A 266 -5.57 8.71 3.14
CA ALA A 266 -4.95 9.27 4.33
C ALA A 266 -4.52 8.17 5.31
N LEU A 267 -5.38 7.19 5.57
CA LEU A 267 -5.07 6.05 6.42
C LEU A 267 -3.97 5.16 5.82
N MET A 268 -3.99 4.92 4.51
CA MET A 268 -2.92 4.21 3.81
C MET A 268 -1.55 4.89 4.00
N TRP A 269 -1.52 6.21 3.85
CA TRP A 269 -0.32 7.01 4.02
C TRP A 269 0.17 6.96 5.48
N LEU A 270 -0.70 7.21 6.45
CA LEU A 270 -0.38 7.19 7.88
C LEU A 270 0.06 5.80 8.34
N GLU A 271 -0.56 4.72 7.89
CA GLU A 271 -0.12 3.35 8.18
C GLU A 271 1.26 3.08 7.61
N THR A 272 1.53 3.50 6.36
CA THR A 272 2.86 3.36 5.77
C THR A 272 3.90 4.13 6.60
N MET A 273 3.62 5.38 6.98
CA MET A 273 4.52 6.17 7.82
C MET A 273 4.70 5.57 9.22
N ALA A 274 3.67 4.95 9.80
CA ALA A 274 3.74 4.26 11.08
C ALA A 274 4.65 3.05 11.01
N ARG A 275 4.46 2.20 9.98
CA ARG A 275 5.31 1.02 9.73
C ARG A 275 6.77 1.42 9.50
N LEU A 276 7.01 2.50 8.75
CA LEU A 276 8.34 3.06 8.52
C LEU A 276 8.99 3.67 9.77
N GLY A 277 8.25 3.88 10.86
CA GLY A 277 8.74 4.54 12.07
C GLY A 277 8.81 6.07 11.94
N PHE A 278 8.22 6.64 10.90
CA PHE A 278 8.26 8.06 10.61
C PHE A 278 7.10 8.84 11.23
N LEU A 279 5.93 8.20 11.42
CA LEU A 279 4.72 8.87 11.89
C LEU A 279 4.96 9.64 13.20
N ARG A 280 5.55 8.98 14.21
CA ARG A 280 5.84 9.60 15.53
C ARG A 280 6.78 10.80 15.49
N ARG A 281 7.60 10.90 14.44
CA ARG A 281 8.63 11.92 14.30
C ARG A 281 8.12 13.16 13.59
N ASN A 282 6.97 13.05 12.91
CA ASN A 282 6.36 14.12 12.15
C ASN A 282 5.10 14.61 12.88
N GLU A 283 5.19 15.78 13.50
CA GLU A 283 4.08 16.37 14.26
C GLU A 283 2.83 16.60 13.40
N ASN A 284 2.98 16.92 12.11
CA ASN A 284 1.85 17.15 11.23
C ASN A 284 1.08 15.84 10.99
N TRP A 285 1.79 14.76 10.65
CA TRP A 285 1.17 13.45 10.47
C TRP A 285 0.56 12.92 11.77
N MET A 286 1.21 13.14 12.92
CA MET A 286 0.62 12.81 14.22
C MET A 286 -0.70 13.55 14.46
N LYS A 287 -0.75 14.86 14.19
CA LYS A 287 -2.00 15.65 14.28
C LYS A 287 -3.09 15.13 13.34
N MET A 288 -2.73 14.67 12.13
CA MET A 288 -3.69 14.06 11.20
C MET A 288 -4.21 12.71 11.71
N TYR A 289 -3.35 11.90 12.33
CA TYR A 289 -3.76 10.65 12.96
C TYR A 289 -4.65 10.88 14.20
N GLU A 290 -4.29 11.83 15.06
CA GLU A 290 -5.07 12.17 16.27
C GLU A 290 -6.49 12.62 15.95
N ARG A 291 -6.70 13.31 14.82
CA ARG A 291 -8.06 13.63 14.35
C ARG A 291 -8.93 12.40 14.11
N PHE A 292 -8.38 11.35 13.51
CA PHE A 292 -9.11 10.10 13.35
C PHE A 292 -9.39 9.43 14.69
N ASP A 293 -8.46 9.55 15.63
CA ASP A 293 -8.62 9.01 16.98
C ASP A 293 -9.71 9.75 17.77
N ASP A 294 -9.82 11.07 17.59
CA ASP A 294 -10.80 11.97 18.21
C ASP A 294 -12.20 11.84 17.59
N ASP A 295 -12.30 11.50 16.30
CA ASP A 295 -13.58 11.29 15.60
C ASP A 295 -14.28 9.96 15.98
N ARG A 296 -13.74 9.22 16.95
CA ARG A 296 -14.36 7.99 17.48
C ARG A 296 -15.39 8.33 18.55
N ASP A 297 -16.49 7.59 18.53
CA ASP A 297 -17.52 7.73 19.55
C ASP A 297 -17.08 7.16 20.91
N ARG A 298 -17.97 7.27 21.91
CA ARG A 298 -17.76 6.71 23.26
C ARG A 298 -17.51 5.20 23.29
N THR A 299 -17.94 4.48 22.27
CA THR A 299 -17.73 3.04 22.13
C THR A 299 -16.42 2.72 21.41
N GLY A 300 -15.68 3.73 20.93
CA GLY A 300 -14.41 3.57 20.23
C GLY A 300 -14.54 3.33 18.73
N VAL A 301 -15.77 3.39 18.18
CA VAL A 301 -16.05 3.21 16.75
C VAL A 301 -15.90 4.56 16.04
N TRP A 302 -15.20 4.58 14.91
CA TRP A 302 -15.05 5.79 14.12
C TRP A 302 -16.32 6.07 13.31
N HIS A 303 -16.71 7.35 13.25
CA HIS A 303 -17.79 7.81 12.38
C HIS A 303 -17.32 9.01 11.54
N PRO A 304 -17.83 9.19 10.32
CA PRO A 304 -17.55 10.40 9.56
C PRO A 304 -18.11 11.62 10.29
N HIS A 305 -17.34 12.71 10.32
CA HIS A 305 -17.70 13.95 11.01
C HIS A 305 -19.02 14.58 10.51
N LYS A 306 -19.45 14.25 9.28
CA LYS A 306 -20.71 14.70 8.70
C LYS A 306 -21.44 13.55 8.00
N GLY A 307 -22.67 13.28 8.44
CA GLY A 307 -23.58 12.32 7.81
C GLY A 307 -23.21 10.86 8.04
N SER A 308 -23.65 9.98 7.15
CA SER A 308 -23.41 8.53 7.20
C SER A 308 -22.69 8.03 5.94
N SER A 309 -21.93 8.92 5.27
CA SER A 309 -21.26 8.58 4.03
C SER A 309 -20.16 7.55 4.27
N ILE A 310 -20.17 6.49 3.47
CA ILE A 310 -19.07 5.53 3.46
C ILE A 310 -17.84 6.22 2.83
N PRO A 311 -16.65 6.14 3.45
CA PRO A 311 -15.43 6.60 2.82
C PRO A 311 -15.24 6.00 1.43
N ALA A 312 -14.87 6.82 0.46
CA ALA A 312 -14.60 6.42 -0.90
C ALA A 312 -13.26 6.98 -1.35
N THR A 313 -12.63 6.32 -2.31
CA THR A 313 -11.37 6.76 -2.89
C THR A 313 -11.34 6.48 -4.38
N GLY A 314 -10.89 7.45 -5.15
CA GLY A 314 -10.53 7.27 -6.56
C GLY A 314 -9.09 6.82 -6.75
N ASN A 315 -8.30 6.71 -5.68
CA ASN A 315 -6.88 6.44 -5.76
C ASN A 315 -6.61 4.93 -5.89
N PRO A 316 -6.09 4.46 -7.03
CA PRO A 316 -5.89 3.03 -7.27
C PRO A 316 -4.89 2.39 -6.29
N ARG A 317 -4.04 3.18 -5.62
CA ARG A 317 -3.05 2.66 -4.66
C ARG A 317 -3.68 2.10 -3.40
N VAL A 318 -4.86 2.59 -3.06
CA VAL A 318 -5.61 2.19 -1.87
C VAL A 318 -6.38 0.88 -2.13
N TRP A 319 -6.54 0.50 -3.40
CA TRP A 319 -7.33 -0.65 -3.80
C TRP A 319 -6.96 -1.95 -3.10
N PRO A 320 -5.68 -2.32 -2.87
CA PRO A 320 -5.40 -3.56 -2.15
C PRO A 320 -5.91 -3.56 -0.70
N MET A 321 -5.99 -2.40 -0.05
CA MET A 321 -6.21 -2.31 1.40
C MET A 321 -7.60 -1.81 1.81
N PHE A 322 -8.41 -1.32 0.86
CA PHE A 322 -9.73 -0.76 1.13
C PHE A 322 -10.66 -0.85 -0.09
N PRO A 323 -11.97 -1.08 0.12
CA PRO A 323 -12.58 -1.52 1.37
C PRO A 323 -12.28 -3.00 1.63
N LEU A 324 -12.07 -3.43 2.87
CA LEU A 324 -12.04 -4.85 3.23
C LEU A 324 -13.42 -5.39 3.61
N GLU A 325 -14.40 -4.50 3.75
CA GLU A 325 -15.82 -4.82 3.79
C GLU A 325 -16.42 -5.10 2.42
N ASP A 326 -17.49 -5.91 2.40
CA ASP A 326 -18.35 -6.03 1.23
C ASP A 326 -19.43 -4.95 1.23
N LEU A 327 -19.16 -3.86 0.50
CA LEU A 327 -20.06 -2.72 0.41
C LEU A 327 -21.20 -2.92 -0.61
N SER A 328 -21.24 -4.04 -1.34
CA SER A 328 -22.16 -4.23 -2.47
C SER A 328 -23.61 -4.51 -2.07
N GLY A 329 -23.86 -4.90 -0.82
CA GLY A 329 -25.18 -5.40 -0.37
C GLY A 329 -26.02 -4.47 0.52
N GLY A 330 -25.57 -3.26 0.84
CA GLY A 330 -26.28 -2.33 1.73
C GLY A 330 -26.33 -2.74 3.22
N VAL A 331 -26.18 -4.04 3.53
CA VAL A 331 -26.10 -4.61 4.88
C VAL A 331 -25.04 -3.92 5.72
N ALA A 332 -23.87 -3.63 5.13
CA ALA A 332 -22.78 -2.95 5.84
C ALA A 332 -23.16 -1.54 6.33
N ARG A 333 -24.10 -0.84 5.67
CA ARG A 333 -24.63 0.43 6.18
C ARG A 333 -25.60 0.22 7.35
N ALA A 334 -26.41 -0.83 7.30
CA ALA A 334 -27.41 -1.11 8.33
C ALA A 334 -26.79 -1.60 9.64
N THR A 335 -25.67 -2.35 9.57
CA THR A 335 -24.96 -2.87 10.75
C THR A 335 -23.85 -1.94 11.27
N GLY A 336 -23.58 -0.82 10.58
CA GLY A 336 -22.43 0.04 10.86
C GLY A 336 -21.07 -0.54 10.43
N ALA A 337 -21.05 -1.74 9.83
CA ALA A 337 -19.83 -2.37 9.31
C ALA A 337 -19.11 -1.50 8.28
N ALA A 338 -19.81 -0.59 7.59
CA ALA A 338 -19.24 0.38 6.68
C ALA A 338 -18.12 1.25 7.28
N TRP A 339 -18.02 1.33 8.61
CA TRP A 339 -16.96 2.04 9.33
C TRP A 339 -15.89 1.13 9.95
N ALA A 340 -16.06 -0.19 9.86
CA ALA A 340 -15.16 -1.16 10.46
C ALA A 340 -13.75 -1.08 9.87
N ASP A 341 -13.64 -0.88 8.55
CA ASP A 341 -12.36 -0.65 7.87
C ASP A 341 -11.56 0.50 8.50
N VAL A 342 -12.19 1.66 8.67
CA VAL A 342 -11.53 2.84 9.24
C VAL A 342 -11.21 2.61 10.72
N THR A 343 -12.16 2.09 11.49
CA THR A 343 -11.97 1.78 12.92
C THR A 343 -10.80 0.83 13.14
N PHE A 344 -10.72 -0.24 12.35
CA PHE A 344 -9.61 -1.18 12.35
C PHE A 344 -8.28 -0.49 12.04
N ARG A 345 -8.21 0.31 10.97
CA ARG A 345 -6.96 0.98 10.55
C ARG A 345 -6.46 1.96 11.61
N ILE A 346 -7.34 2.70 12.27
CA ILE A 346 -6.94 3.62 13.36
C ILE A 346 -6.31 2.82 14.52
N GLY A 347 -6.92 1.69 14.90
CA GLY A 347 -6.38 0.78 15.91
C GLY A 347 -5.03 0.18 15.50
N LEU A 348 -4.89 -0.26 14.25
CA LEU A 348 -3.66 -0.79 13.70
C LEU A 348 -2.53 0.24 13.71
N ILE A 349 -2.80 1.46 13.22
CA ILE A 349 -1.83 2.57 13.25
C ILE A 349 -1.43 2.87 14.70
N GLY A 350 -2.40 2.95 15.63
CA GLY A 350 -2.16 3.16 17.05
C GLY A 350 -1.23 2.11 17.65
N ARG A 351 -1.44 0.84 17.31
CA ARG A 351 -0.57 -0.26 17.72
C ARG A 351 0.84 -0.14 17.12
N LEU A 352 0.94 0.19 15.83
CA LEU A 352 2.22 0.33 15.12
C LEU A 352 3.09 1.45 15.69
N ILE A 353 2.49 2.55 16.16
CA ILE A 353 3.23 3.62 16.85
C ILE A 353 3.48 3.34 18.34
N GLY A 354 3.06 2.17 18.84
CA GLY A 354 3.29 1.74 20.21
C GLY A 354 2.36 2.38 21.24
N ARG A 355 1.16 2.84 20.86
CA ARG A 355 0.13 3.21 21.84
C ARG A 355 -0.35 1.97 22.57
N GLU A 356 -0.59 2.11 23.87
CA GLU A 356 -1.28 1.10 24.65
C GLU A 356 -2.73 0.95 24.14
N ILE A 357 -3.13 -0.30 23.86
CA ILE A 357 -4.46 -0.63 23.36
C ILE A 357 -5.25 -1.30 24.49
N ARG A 358 -6.30 -0.63 24.95
CA ARG A 358 -7.28 -1.16 25.90
C ARG A 358 -8.47 -1.70 25.14
N ILE A 359 -8.66 -3.02 25.18
CA ILE A 359 -9.79 -3.66 24.51
C ILE A 359 -11.08 -3.35 25.25
N ILE A 360 -12.12 -2.97 24.50
CA ILE A 360 -13.48 -2.70 24.98
C ILE A 360 -14.54 -3.39 24.11
#